data_AF-A0A085VRF2-F1
#
_entry.id   AF-A0A085VRF2-F1
#
_cell.length_a   1.000
_cell.length_b   1.000
_cell.length_c   1.000
_cell.angle_alpha   90.00
_cell.angle_beta   90.00
_cell.angle_gamma   90.00
#
_symmetry.space_group_name_H-M   'P 1'
#
loop_
_entity.id
_entity.type
_entity.pdbx_description
1 polymer ?
#
loop_
_entity_poly.entity_id
_entity_poly.type
_entity_poly.pdbx_seq_one_letter_code
_entity_poly.pdbx_strand_id
1 'polypeptide(L)'
;MPTINVSPTTFEPFDLLALQQAKTNCNNKWIDVQTFHGKTNYLVDFHNKVRAVNSAINEAEFHLPDNALKIYMDLTFKVSSVNNFQEELAEASDEEDREYILKGIANLVSKATTKTRDYTVGLASRLQPLNASISRSALQLRLEACEGEALQVPEDIAKLQEKKAVLDGEFATLTSAINALDSTPLPETSKETTLNPATLAALGLTAPQLAAAQAALDLLQKALRELNAALNYLGLISLRDSLSQRINKVLEDIAKTRLEQAQINDRIRLIEAIQGFDDERTSFVNEFSTIVTSLNSFLAEAANIASDDVLGEQFVQNANALITYLKPIR
;
A
#
# COMPACT_ATOMS: atom_id res chain seq x y z
N MET A 1 46.20 42.53 -9.31
CA MET A 1 45.11 41.94 -8.52
C MET A 1 45.17 40.43 -8.68
N PRO A 2 45.04 39.64 -7.61
CA PRO A 2 44.98 38.19 -7.76
C PRO A 2 43.67 37.84 -8.46
N THR A 3 43.76 37.31 -9.67
CA THR A 3 42.64 36.70 -10.38
C THR A 3 42.21 35.46 -9.63
N ILE A 4 41.13 35.56 -8.88
CA ILE A 4 40.45 34.40 -8.28
C ILE A 4 39.73 33.71 -9.44
N ASN A 5 40.43 32.80 -10.11
CA ASN A 5 39.86 31.98 -11.17
C ASN A 5 39.25 30.73 -10.51
N VAL A 6 38.07 30.89 -9.93
CA VAL A 6 37.33 29.78 -9.32
C VAL A 6 36.14 29.48 -10.24
N SER A 7 36.14 28.28 -10.82
CA SER A 7 35.07 27.82 -11.70
C SER A 7 33.70 27.98 -11.02
N PRO A 8 32.62 28.28 -11.77
CA PRO A 8 31.28 28.40 -11.21
C PRO A 8 30.86 27.12 -10.49
N THR A 9 30.02 27.27 -9.44
CA THR A 9 29.41 26.14 -8.74
C THR A 9 28.79 25.16 -9.74
N THR A 10 29.12 23.88 -9.61
CA THR A 10 28.43 22.81 -10.34
C THR A 10 27.39 22.18 -9.44
N PHE A 11 26.15 22.09 -9.93
CA PHE A 11 25.03 21.52 -9.18
C PHE A 11 24.78 20.08 -9.62
N GLU A 12 24.42 19.24 -8.66
CA GLU A 12 24.06 17.85 -8.95
C GLU A 12 22.76 17.83 -9.75
N PRO A 13 22.74 17.16 -10.93
CA PRO A 13 21.55 17.11 -11.75
C PRO A 13 20.44 16.36 -11.02
N PHE A 14 19.21 16.88 -11.12
CA PHE A 14 18.00 16.24 -10.62
C PHE A 14 17.10 15.86 -11.81
N ASP A 15 16.26 14.86 -11.64
CA ASP A 15 15.25 14.47 -12.61
C ASP A 15 13.85 14.91 -12.13
N LEU A 16 13.36 16.02 -12.70
CA LEU A 16 12.04 16.54 -12.39
C LEU A 16 10.92 15.57 -12.76
N LEU A 17 11.09 14.83 -13.87
CA LEU A 17 10.08 13.88 -14.32
C LEU A 17 10.02 12.70 -13.35
N ALA A 18 11.17 12.20 -12.90
CA ALA A 18 11.24 11.16 -11.87
C ALA A 18 10.59 11.63 -10.56
N LEU A 19 10.85 12.86 -10.12
CA LEU A 19 10.21 13.45 -8.93
C LEU A 19 8.67 13.47 -9.06
N GLN A 20 8.14 13.96 -10.18
CA GLN A 20 6.70 14.05 -10.44
C GLN A 20 6.04 12.66 -10.57
N GLN A 21 6.75 11.72 -11.21
CA GLN A 21 6.28 10.35 -11.37
C GLN A 21 6.24 9.64 -10.02
N ALA A 22 7.30 9.75 -9.22
CA ALA A 22 7.35 9.18 -7.87
C ALA A 22 6.20 9.71 -6.99
N LYS A 23 5.91 11.03 -7.04
CA LYS A 23 4.75 11.62 -6.35
C LYS A 23 3.42 11.02 -6.82
N THR A 24 3.24 10.87 -8.12
CA THR A 24 2.02 10.26 -8.70
C THR A 24 1.88 8.82 -8.25
N ASN A 25 2.97 8.05 -8.26
CA ASN A 25 2.99 6.67 -7.82
C ASN A 25 2.72 6.54 -6.32
N CYS A 26 3.29 7.42 -5.48
CA CYS A 26 2.95 7.50 -4.04
C CYS A 26 1.45 7.71 -3.84
N ASN A 27 0.82 8.63 -4.57
CA ASN A 27 -0.62 8.87 -4.46
C ASN A 27 -1.44 7.66 -4.91
N ASN A 28 -1.03 6.98 -5.98
CA ASN A 28 -1.70 5.75 -6.43
C ASN A 28 -1.59 4.65 -5.36
N LYS A 29 -0.40 4.43 -4.80
CA LYS A 29 -0.20 3.46 -3.71
C LYS A 29 -0.96 3.84 -2.45
N TRP A 30 -1.08 5.13 -2.16
CA TRP A 30 -1.89 5.62 -1.05
C TRP A 30 -3.37 5.26 -1.23
N ILE A 31 -3.94 5.36 -2.44
CA ILE A 31 -5.31 4.93 -2.73
C ILE A 31 -5.49 3.43 -2.47
N ASP A 32 -4.52 2.61 -2.87
CA ASP A 32 -4.52 1.17 -2.58
C ASP A 32 -4.50 0.92 -1.06
N VAL A 33 -3.60 1.61 -0.34
CA VAL A 33 -3.52 1.53 1.12
C VAL A 33 -4.84 1.90 1.78
N GLN A 34 -5.50 3.00 1.37
CA GLN A 34 -6.81 3.40 1.90
C GLN A 34 -7.88 2.34 1.61
N THR A 35 -7.88 1.79 0.40
CA THR A 35 -8.86 0.80 -0.04
C THR A 35 -8.76 -0.48 0.79
N PHE A 36 -7.56 -1.06 0.91
CA PHE A 36 -7.38 -2.32 1.64
C PHE A 36 -7.45 -2.11 3.16
N HIS A 37 -7.00 -0.97 3.67
CA HIS A 37 -7.20 -0.63 5.08
C HIS A 37 -8.68 -0.48 5.41
N GLY A 38 -9.48 0.20 4.58
CA GLY A 38 -10.92 0.34 4.79
C GLY A 38 -11.68 -0.98 4.82
N LYS A 39 -11.23 -1.98 4.05
CA LYS A 39 -11.82 -3.33 4.04
C LYS A 39 -11.42 -4.18 5.26
N THR A 40 -10.19 -4.03 5.74
CA THR A 40 -9.58 -4.97 6.71
C THR A 40 -9.43 -4.41 8.11
N ASN A 41 -9.39 -3.08 8.24
CA ASN A 41 -8.94 -2.35 9.44
C ASN A 41 -7.57 -2.82 9.97
N TYR A 42 -6.75 -3.40 9.08
CA TYR A 42 -5.46 -3.99 9.44
C TYR A 42 -4.34 -2.94 9.39
N LEU A 43 -3.29 -3.10 10.21
CA LEU A 43 -2.10 -2.23 10.26
C LEU A 43 -2.39 -0.72 10.38
N VAL A 44 -3.30 -0.34 11.29
CA VAL A 44 -3.69 1.06 11.56
C VAL A 44 -2.47 1.99 11.71
N ASP A 45 -1.44 1.56 12.44
CA ASP A 45 -0.24 2.36 12.67
C ASP A 45 0.55 2.65 11.39
N PHE A 46 0.68 1.65 10.51
CA PHE A 46 1.36 1.85 9.22
C PHE A 46 0.52 2.70 8.28
N HIS A 47 -0.80 2.49 8.24
CA HIS A 47 -1.72 3.35 7.49
C HIS A 47 -1.56 4.82 7.90
N ASN A 48 -1.54 5.12 9.21
CA ASN A 48 -1.38 6.48 9.71
C ASN A 48 -0.01 7.09 9.37
N LYS A 49 1.06 6.28 9.40
CA LYS A 49 2.40 6.71 8.96
C LYS A 49 2.43 7.04 7.47
N VAL A 50 1.92 6.16 6.62
CA VAL A 50 1.83 6.39 5.17
C VAL A 50 1.01 7.64 4.88
N ARG A 51 -0.12 7.84 5.57
CA ARG A 51 -0.93 9.05 5.46
C ARG A 51 -0.12 10.33 5.74
N ALA A 52 0.61 10.34 6.85
CA ALA A 52 1.41 11.48 7.25
C ALA A 52 2.52 11.78 6.24
N VAL A 53 3.21 10.74 5.76
CA VAL A 53 4.25 10.87 4.73
C VAL A 53 3.66 11.34 3.40
N ASN A 54 2.52 10.80 2.97
CA ASN A 54 1.87 11.24 1.72
C ASN A 54 1.43 12.71 1.80
N SER A 55 0.98 13.17 2.97
CA SER A 55 0.71 14.59 3.20
C SER A 55 2.00 15.42 3.04
N ALA A 56 3.11 14.97 3.64
CA ALA A 56 4.39 15.66 3.53
C ALA A 56 4.93 15.71 2.08
N ILE A 57 4.74 14.65 1.29
CA ILE A 57 5.08 14.62 -0.14
C ILE A 57 4.29 15.68 -0.89
N ASN A 58 2.97 15.75 -0.68
CA ASN A 58 2.12 16.73 -1.36
C ASN A 58 2.47 18.16 -0.95
N GLU A 59 2.80 18.42 0.31
CA GLU A 59 3.27 19.75 0.70
C GLU A 59 4.65 20.09 0.11
N ALA A 60 5.58 19.13 0.07
CA ALA A 60 6.89 19.33 -0.53
C ALA A 60 6.80 19.64 -2.03
N GLU A 61 5.95 18.91 -2.75
CA GLU A 61 5.66 19.16 -4.16
C GLU A 61 5.01 20.52 -4.38
N PHE A 62 4.06 20.93 -3.53
CA PHE A 62 3.42 22.23 -3.63
C PHE A 62 4.40 23.40 -3.41
N HIS A 63 5.29 23.30 -2.44
CA HIS A 63 6.19 24.39 -2.07
C HIS A 63 7.45 24.49 -2.93
N LEU A 64 7.84 23.42 -3.60
CA LEU A 64 9.08 23.39 -4.38
C LEU A 64 9.07 24.41 -5.54
N PRO A 65 8.07 24.44 -6.44
CA PRO A 65 8.03 25.42 -7.53
C PRO A 65 7.95 26.86 -7.03
N ASP A 66 7.15 27.13 -5.99
CA ASP A 66 6.97 28.46 -5.42
C ASP A 66 8.29 29.00 -4.82
N ASN A 67 9.00 28.18 -4.04
CA ASN A 67 10.30 28.58 -3.49
C ASN A 67 11.37 28.70 -4.58
N ALA A 68 11.40 27.79 -5.55
CA ALA A 68 12.33 27.85 -6.68
C ALA A 68 12.12 29.13 -7.50
N LEU A 69 10.88 29.51 -7.78
CA LEU A 69 10.53 30.75 -8.48
C LEU A 69 10.95 31.99 -7.68
N LYS A 70 10.72 32.02 -6.37
CA LYS A 70 11.11 33.14 -5.51
C LYS A 70 12.63 33.33 -5.47
N ILE A 71 13.39 32.24 -5.33
CA ILE A 71 14.85 32.27 -5.40
C ILE A 71 15.29 32.76 -6.78
N TYR A 72 14.74 32.19 -7.86
CA TYR A 72 15.04 32.58 -9.23
C TYR A 72 14.85 34.08 -9.47
N MET A 73 13.69 34.63 -9.08
CA MET A 73 13.37 36.05 -9.28
C MET A 73 14.26 36.97 -8.45
N ASP A 74 14.51 36.62 -7.17
CA ASP A 74 15.37 37.43 -6.31
C ASP A 74 16.82 37.44 -6.82
N LEU A 75 17.38 36.26 -7.14
CA LEU A 75 18.73 36.18 -7.68
C LEU A 75 18.87 36.92 -9.02
N THR A 76 17.92 36.77 -9.93
CA THR A 76 17.95 37.49 -11.23
C THR A 76 18.02 38.99 -11.01
N PHE A 77 17.16 39.54 -10.14
CA PHE A 77 17.16 40.97 -9.82
C PHE A 77 18.48 41.42 -9.16
N LYS A 78 19.01 40.62 -8.23
CA LYS A 78 20.25 40.93 -7.50
C LYS A 78 21.48 40.86 -8.38
N VAL A 79 21.57 39.88 -9.26
CA VAL A 79 22.65 39.77 -10.26
C VAL A 79 22.66 41.00 -11.16
N SER A 80 21.51 41.40 -11.72
CA SER A 80 21.46 42.63 -12.53
C SER A 80 21.87 43.87 -11.76
N SER A 81 21.48 43.98 -10.49
CA SER A 81 21.85 45.11 -9.64
C SER A 81 23.36 45.13 -9.30
N VAL A 82 23.97 43.97 -9.07
CA VAL A 82 25.43 43.86 -8.85
C VAL A 82 26.19 44.26 -10.10
N ASN A 83 25.78 43.80 -11.28
CA ASN A 83 26.41 44.19 -12.55
C ASN A 83 26.36 45.71 -12.76
N ASN A 84 25.23 46.37 -12.49
CA ASN A 84 25.13 47.83 -12.58
C ASN A 84 26.11 48.53 -11.62
N PHE A 85 26.24 48.05 -10.38
CA PHE A 85 27.23 48.60 -9.44
C PHE A 85 28.67 48.33 -9.88
N GLN A 86 28.96 47.21 -10.52
CA GLN A 86 30.29 46.94 -11.10
C GLN A 86 30.61 47.91 -12.25
N GLU A 87 29.62 48.26 -13.08
CA GLU A 87 29.75 49.28 -14.11
C GLU A 87 29.99 50.67 -13.49
N GLU A 88 29.20 51.08 -12.51
CA GLU A 88 29.39 52.34 -11.77
C GLU A 88 30.78 52.41 -11.10
N LEU A 89 31.26 51.31 -10.53
CA LEU A 89 32.57 51.23 -9.89
C LEU A 89 33.74 51.42 -10.88
N ALA A 90 33.55 51.04 -12.14
CA ALA A 90 34.53 51.24 -13.19
C ALA A 90 34.63 52.72 -13.61
N GLU A 91 33.56 53.49 -13.43
CA GLU A 91 33.49 54.93 -13.75
C GLU A 91 33.84 55.84 -12.55
N ALA A 92 33.79 55.31 -11.32
CA ALA A 92 34.05 56.06 -10.09
C ALA A 92 35.52 56.51 -9.95
N SER A 93 35.72 57.81 -9.72
CA SER A 93 37.05 58.47 -9.70
C SER A 93 37.62 58.74 -8.30
N ASP A 94 36.78 58.92 -7.28
CA ASP A 94 37.22 59.15 -5.91
C ASP A 94 36.95 57.94 -5.00
N GLU A 95 37.70 57.86 -3.90
CA GLU A 95 37.72 56.69 -3.02
C GLU A 95 36.42 56.56 -2.19
N GLU A 96 35.74 57.67 -1.89
CA GLU A 96 34.51 57.67 -1.09
C GLU A 96 33.35 57.05 -1.88
N ASP A 97 33.20 57.44 -3.14
CA ASP A 97 32.21 56.86 -4.06
C ASP A 97 32.49 55.36 -4.30
N ARG A 98 33.76 54.97 -4.44
CA ARG A 98 34.16 53.55 -4.59
C ARG A 98 33.80 52.73 -3.35
N GLU A 99 34.09 53.24 -2.14
CA GLU A 99 33.73 52.56 -0.89
C GLU A 99 32.21 52.38 -0.76
N TYR A 100 31.44 53.42 -1.12
CA TYR A 100 29.98 53.37 -1.11
C TYR A 100 29.43 52.28 -2.04
N ILE A 101 29.94 52.20 -3.28
CA ILE A 101 29.52 51.20 -4.28
C ILE A 101 29.86 49.78 -3.82
N LEU A 102 31.08 49.55 -3.32
CA LEU A 102 31.51 48.25 -2.79
C LEU A 102 30.62 47.80 -1.62
N LYS A 103 30.25 48.73 -0.73
CA LYS A 103 29.28 48.45 0.35
C LYS A 103 27.90 48.12 -0.19
N GLY A 104 27.49 48.75 -1.29
CA GLY A 104 26.26 48.44 -2.03
C GLY A 104 26.24 47.00 -2.54
N ILE A 105 27.32 46.57 -3.22
CA ILE A 105 27.52 45.19 -3.71
C ILE A 105 27.44 44.20 -2.55
N ALA A 106 28.23 44.41 -1.49
CA ALA A 106 28.25 43.53 -0.32
C ALA A 106 26.86 43.38 0.33
N ASN A 107 26.09 44.47 0.42
CA ASN A 107 24.71 44.46 0.93
C ASN A 107 23.76 43.65 0.03
N LEU A 108 23.88 43.76 -1.30
CA LEU A 108 23.05 42.99 -2.23
C LEU A 108 23.34 41.49 -2.14
N VAL A 109 24.63 41.11 -2.14
CA VAL A 109 25.08 39.72 -2.00
C VAL A 109 24.57 39.12 -0.69
N SER A 110 24.73 39.85 0.42
CA SER A 110 24.24 39.44 1.73
C SER A 110 22.71 39.23 1.76
N LYS A 111 21.95 40.16 1.17
CA LYS A 111 20.48 40.05 1.06
C LYS A 111 20.04 38.87 0.21
N ALA A 112 20.68 38.67 -0.94
CA ALA A 112 20.38 37.55 -1.84
C ALA A 112 20.65 36.20 -1.16
N THR A 113 21.79 36.09 -0.47
CA THR A 113 22.20 34.89 0.26
C THR A 113 21.24 34.61 1.43
N THR A 114 20.84 35.65 2.16
CA THR A 114 19.90 35.52 3.29
C THR A 114 18.53 35.05 2.83
N LYS A 115 17.96 35.66 1.79
CA LYS A 115 16.67 35.23 1.25
C LYS A 115 16.71 33.81 0.68
N THR A 116 17.77 33.48 -0.05
CA THR A 116 17.96 32.12 -0.58
C THR A 116 18.03 31.12 0.57
N ARG A 117 18.75 31.45 1.66
CA ARG A 117 18.80 30.63 2.87
C ARG A 117 17.43 30.41 3.50
N ASP A 118 16.62 31.46 3.63
CA ASP A 118 15.29 31.34 4.23
C ASP A 118 14.39 30.35 3.46
N TYR A 119 14.40 30.44 2.12
CA TYR A 119 13.65 29.49 1.28
C TYR A 119 14.23 28.08 1.32
N THR A 120 15.55 27.93 1.32
CA THR A 120 16.22 26.62 1.42
C THR A 120 15.94 25.95 2.75
N VAL A 121 15.96 26.68 3.87
CA VAL A 121 15.58 26.15 5.19
C VAL A 121 14.13 25.68 5.19
N GLY A 122 13.23 26.45 4.55
CA GLY A 122 11.85 26.04 4.34
C GLY A 122 11.73 24.70 3.62
N LEU A 123 12.45 24.49 2.52
CA LEU A 123 12.46 23.21 1.80
C LEU A 123 13.13 22.09 2.60
N ALA A 124 14.27 22.35 3.22
CA ALA A 124 15.03 21.36 4.00
C ALA A 124 14.23 20.84 5.19
N SER A 125 13.44 21.69 5.86
CA SER A 125 12.58 21.27 6.97
C SER A 125 11.55 20.20 6.57
N ARG A 126 11.23 20.08 5.27
CA ARG A 126 10.31 19.06 4.74
C ARG A 126 10.95 17.69 4.60
N LEU A 127 12.28 17.59 4.58
CA LEU A 127 12.97 16.30 4.49
C LEU A 127 12.73 15.42 5.73
N GLN A 128 12.57 16.01 6.91
CA GLN A 128 12.39 15.25 8.15
C GLN A 128 11.11 14.40 8.15
N PRO A 129 9.90 14.94 7.88
CA PRO A 129 8.70 14.12 7.79
C PRO A 129 8.69 13.16 6.59
N LEU A 130 9.34 13.51 5.47
CA LEU A 130 9.48 12.61 4.32
C LEU A 130 10.31 11.35 4.64
N ASN A 131 11.34 11.51 5.48
CA ASN A 131 12.22 10.44 5.93
C ASN A 131 11.65 9.61 7.11
N ALA A 132 10.39 9.83 7.51
CA ALA A 132 9.77 9.05 8.57
C ALA A 132 9.86 7.54 8.28
N SER A 133 10.29 6.75 9.26
CA SER A 133 10.59 5.33 9.05
C SER A 133 9.32 4.49 8.89
N ILE A 134 9.27 3.76 7.77
CA ILE A 134 8.35 2.64 7.53
C ILE A 134 9.17 1.36 7.70
N SER A 135 8.90 0.59 8.76
CA SER A 135 9.71 -0.59 9.09
C SER A 135 9.45 -1.73 8.11
N ARG A 136 10.33 -1.87 7.10
CA ARG A 136 10.27 -2.95 6.09
C ARG A 136 10.36 -4.34 6.70
N SER A 137 11.24 -4.54 7.68
CA SER A 137 11.38 -5.83 8.37
C SER A 137 10.10 -6.22 9.11
N ALA A 138 9.45 -5.27 9.78
CA ALA A 138 8.17 -5.52 10.44
C ALA A 138 7.07 -5.85 9.42
N LEU A 139 7.00 -5.15 8.29
CA LEU A 139 6.04 -5.46 7.22
C LEU A 139 6.30 -6.84 6.61
N GLN A 140 7.56 -7.20 6.38
CA GLN A 140 7.95 -8.50 5.85
C GLN A 140 7.52 -9.66 6.76
N LEU A 141 7.75 -9.55 8.06
CA LEU A 141 7.29 -10.56 9.03
C LEU A 141 5.76 -10.72 9.03
N ARG A 142 5.02 -9.63 8.80
CA ARG A 142 3.55 -9.68 8.69
C ARG A 142 3.11 -10.30 7.37
N LEU A 143 3.82 -10.03 6.29
CA LEU A 143 3.57 -10.61 4.98
C LEU A 143 3.73 -12.13 5.04
N GLU A 144 4.86 -12.60 5.56
CA GLU A 144 5.15 -14.04 5.72
C GLU A 144 4.09 -14.75 6.58
N ALA A 145 3.62 -14.10 7.65
CA ALA A 145 2.55 -14.64 8.47
C ALA A 145 1.23 -14.77 7.67
N CYS A 146 0.84 -13.72 6.91
CA CYS A 146 -0.36 -13.76 6.08
C CYS A 146 -0.23 -14.77 4.93
N GLU A 147 0.93 -14.90 4.30
CA GLU A 147 1.20 -15.90 3.26
C GLU A 147 1.12 -17.33 3.83
N GLY A 148 1.67 -17.55 5.02
CA GLY A 148 1.54 -18.82 5.74
C GLY A 148 0.08 -19.18 6.03
N GLU A 149 -0.73 -18.22 6.49
CA GLU A 149 -2.17 -18.40 6.65
C GLU A 149 -2.87 -18.69 5.31
N ALA A 150 -2.53 -17.95 4.25
CA ALA A 150 -3.12 -18.10 2.92
C ALA A 150 -2.87 -19.49 2.30
N LEU A 151 -1.76 -20.14 2.64
CA LEU A 151 -1.42 -21.49 2.16
C LEU A 151 -2.29 -22.58 2.80
N GLN A 152 -2.75 -22.39 4.04
CA GLN A 152 -3.55 -23.39 4.77
C GLN A 152 -5.02 -23.38 4.32
N VAL A 153 -5.56 -22.20 4.03
CA VAL A 153 -6.99 -22.03 3.72
C VAL A 153 -7.49 -22.89 2.55
N PRO A 154 -6.77 -23.05 1.42
CA PRO A 154 -7.16 -23.96 0.35
C PRO A 154 -7.31 -25.42 0.80
N GLU A 155 -6.43 -25.90 1.69
CA GLU A 155 -6.51 -27.26 2.23
C GLU A 155 -7.76 -27.44 3.10
N ASP A 156 -8.10 -26.45 3.90
CA ASP A 156 -9.28 -26.49 4.75
C ASP A 156 -10.57 -26.47 3.92
N ILE A 157 -10.61 -25.66 2.85
CA ILE A 157 -11.72 -25.68 1.89
C ILE A 157 -11.83 -27.05 1.22
N ALA A 158 -10.72 -27.66 0.81
CA ALA A 158 -10.72 -28.98 0.18
C ALA A 158 -11.25 -30.07 1.14
N LYS A 159 -10.82 -30.07 2.41
CA LYS A 159 -11.33 -30.98 3.44
C LYS A 159 -12.84 -30.81 3.68
N LEU A 160 -13.33 -29.56 3.71
CA LEU A 160 -14.76 -29.28 3.84
C LEU A 160 -15.55 -29.74 2.60
N GLN A 161 -15.00 -29.58 1.39
CA GLN A 161 -15.61 -30.06 0.16
C GLN A 161 -15.69 -31.59 0.11
N GLU A 162 -14.63 -32.28 0.52
CA GLU A 162 -14.63 -33.74 0.63
C GLU A 162 -15.70 -34.21 1.64
N LYS A 163 -15.75 -33.59 2.82
CA LYS A 163 -16.79 -33.86 3.82
C LYS A 163 -18.19 -33.65 3.26
N LYS A 164 -18.41 -32.59 2.49
CA LYS A 164 -19.70 -32.34 1.83
C LYS A 164 -20.04 -33.44 0.83
N ALA A 165 -19.09 -33.86 0.00
CA ALA A 165 -19.31 -34.90 -1.00
C ALA A 165 -19.72 -36.23 -0.37
N VAL A 166 -19.12 -36.59 0.77
CA VAL A 166 -19.53 -37.77 1.56
C VAL A 166 -20.99 -37.63 2.03
N LEU A 167 -21.34 -36.49 2.65
CA LEU A 167 -22.69 -36.24 3.15
C LEU A 167 -23.74 -36.22 2.03
N ASP A 168 -23.42 -35.64 0.86
CA ASP A 168 -24.30 -35.64 -0.31
C ASP A 168 -24.57 -37.07 -0.81
N GLY A 169 -23.55 -37.93 -0.82
CA GLY A 169 -23.68 -39.34 -1.19
C GLY A 169 -24.58 -40.12 -0.23
N GLU A 170 -24.42 -39.91 1.09
CA GLU A 170 -25.29 -40.48 2.11
C GLU A 170 -26.74 -39.96 1.96
N PHE A 171 -26.91 -38.67 1.74
CA PHE A 171 -28.22 -38.03 1.56
C PHE A 171 -28.95 -38.55 0.31
N ALA A 172 -28.25 -38.70 -0.82
CA ALA A 172 -28.81 -39.26 -2.05
C ALA A 172 -29.24 -40.73 -1.88
N THR A 173 -28.45 -41.51 -1.13
CA THR A 173 -28.77 -42.91 -0.80
C THR A 173 -30.05 -42.98 0.03
N LEU A 174 -30.17 -42.19 1.09
CA LEU A 174 -31.38 -42.14 1.93
C LEU A 174 -32.60 -41.65 1.15
N THR A 175 -32.44 -40.62 0.33
CA THR A 175 -33.53 -40.08 -0.49
C THR A 175 -34.04 -41.12 -1.48
N SER A 176 -33.14 -41.87 -2.12
CA SER A 176 -33.50 -42.95 -3.05
C SER A 176 -34.26 -44.08 -2.33
N ALA A 177 -33.83 -44.45 -1.12
CA ALA A 177 -34.49 -45.47 -0.31
C ALA A 177 -35.88 -45.02 0.18
N ILE A 178 -36.01 -43.78 0.67
CA ILE A 178 -37.29 -43.22 1.10
C ILE A 178 -38.27 -43.18 -0.08
N ASN A 179 -37.84 -42.69 -1.25
CA ASN A 179 -38.67 -42.68 -2.45
C ASN A 179 -39.12 -44.09 -2.88
N ALA A 180 -38.24 -45.10 -2.75
CA ALA A 180 -38.58 -46.48 -3.04
C ALA A 180 -39.63 -47.05 -2.07
N LEU A 181 -39.51 -46.74 -0.78
CA LEU A 181 -40.48 -47.13 0.23
C LEU A 181 -41.82 -46.39 0.06
N ASP A 182 -41.81 -45.11 -0.30
CA ASP A 182 -43.01 -44.31 -0.57
C ASP A 182 -43.77 -44.78 -1.82
N SER A 183 -43.04 -45.29 -2.81
CA SER A 183 -43.62 -45.85 -4.04
C SER A 183 -44.28 -47.23 -3.81
N THR A 184 -44.12 -47.81 -2.63
CA THR A 184 -44.68 -49.11 -2.25
C THR A 184 -45.86 -48.87 -1.30
N PRO A 185 -47.06 -49.42 -1.55
CA PRO A 185 -48.21 -49.23 -0.67
C PRO A 185 -48.00 -49.98 0.65
N LEU A 186 -47.35 -49.32 1.61
CA LEU A 186 -47.11 -49.83 2.96
C LEU A 186 -48.31 -49.48 3.86
N PRO A 187 -48.90 -50.44 4.59
CA PRO A 187 -49.84 -50.15 5.68
C PRO A 187 -49.23 -49.19 6.69
N GLU A 188 -50.01 -48.28 7.31
CA GLU A 188 -49.52 -47.30 8.31
C GLU A 188 -48.72 -47.96 9.46
N THR A 189 -49.12 -49.16 9.90
CA THR A 189 -48.42 -49.96 10.93
C THR A 189 -47.00 -50.39 10.52
N SER A 190 -46.69 -50.39 9.22
CA SER A 190 -45.40 -50.78 8.67
C SER A 190 -44.34 -49.68 8.79
N LYS A 191 -44.75 -48.42 8.92
CA LYS A 191 -43.82 -47.28 9.03
C LYS A 191 -43.10 -47.25 10.38
N GLU A 192 -43.73 -47.81 11.42
CA GLU A 192 -43.14 -47.97 12.75
C GLU A 192 -42.41 -49.31 12.91
N THR A 193 -42.64 -50.26 11.98
CA THR A 193 -42.01 -51.59 12.01
C THR A 193 -40.52 -51.47 11.80
N THR A 194 -39.76 -52.24 12.58
CA THR A 194 -38.31 -52.32 12.45
C THR A 194 -37.92 -52.83 11.06
N LEU A 195 -37.20 -51.99 10.31
CA LEU A 195 -36.57 -52.32 9.04
C LEU A 195 -35.37 -53.23 9.29
N ASN A 196 -35.36 -54.37 8.60
CA ASN A 196 -34.26 -55.32 8.55
C ASN A 196 -34.23 -55.98 7.15
N PRO A 197 -33.18 -56.72 6.78
CA PRO A 197 -33.09 -57.30 5.44
C PRO A 197 -34.27 -58.22 5.07
N ALA A 198 -34.83 -58.95 6.04
CA ALA A 198 -35.97 -59.82 5.82
C ALA A 198 -37.27 -59.04 5.61
N THR A 199 -37.50 -57.97 6.38
CA THR A 199 -38.68 -57.12 6.20
C THR A 199 -38.61 -56.36 4.89
N LEU A 200 -37.44 -55.84 4.49
CA LEU A 200 -37.24 -55.19 3.18
C LEU A 200 -37.51 -56.12 2.00
N ALA A 201 -37.07 -57.39 2.07
CA ALA A 201 -37.33 -58.38 1.02
C ALA A 201 -38.82 -58.71 0.88
N ALA A 202 -39.58 -58.63 1.96
CA ALA A 202 -41.03 -58.89 1.97
C ALA A 202 -41.85 -57.73 1.38
N LEU A 203 -41.26 -56.53 1.16
CA LEU A 203 -41.97 -55.35 0.65
C LEU A 203 -42.21 -55.37 -0.87
N GLY A 204 -41.75 -56.39 -1.60
CA GLY A 204 -41.96 -56.49 -3.05
C GLY A 204 -41.21 -55.43 -3.86
N LEU A 205 -40.13 -54.85 -3.30
CA LEU A 205 -39.28 -53.88 -3.98
C LEU A 205 -38.59 -54.52 -5.20
N THR A 206 -38.42 -53.74 -6.27
CA THR A 206 -37.56 -54.15 -7.39
C THR A 206 -36.10 -54.30 -6.94
N ALA A 207 -35.28 -55.06 -7.66
CA ALA A 207 -33.87 -55.26 -7.28
C ALA A 207 -33.09 -53.93 -7.05
N PRO A 208 -33.22 -52.88 -7.88
CA PRO A 208 -32.59 -51.59 -7.62
C PRO A 208 -33.11 -50.90 -6.35
N GLN A 209 -34.43 -50.96 -6.11
CA GLN A 209 -35.06 -50.37 -4.92
C GLN A 209 -34.65 -51.10 -3.64
N LEU A 210 -34.56 -52.42 -3.68
CA LEU A 210 -34.10 -53.24 -2.57
C LEU A 210 -32.64 -52.92 -2.21
N ALA A 211 -31.76 -52.79 -3.21
CA ALA A 211 -30.36 -52.41 -3.00
C ALA A 211 -30.23 -51.02 -2.36
N ALA A 212 -31.01 -50.03 -2.82
CA ALA A 212 -31.05 -48.70 -2.22
C ALA A 212 -31.53 -48.74 -0.77
N ALA A 213 -32.60 -49.50 -0.48
CA ALA A 213 -33.15 -49.64 0.87
C ALA A 213 -32.18 -50.36 1.82
N GLN A 214 -31.44 -51.37 1.35
CA GLN A 214 -30.40 -52.05 2.12
C GLN A 214 -29.24 -51.10 2.45
N ALA A 215 -28.74 -50.34 1.47
CA ALA A 215 -27.67 -49.36 1.71
C ALA A 215 -28.10 -48.27 2.72
N ALA A 216 -29.34 -47.79 2.62
CA ALA A 216 -29.91 -46.84 3.58
C ALA A 216 -30.07 -47.43 4.99
N LEU A 217 -30.42 -48.72 5.10
CA LEU A 217 -30.48 -49.42 6.38
C LEU A 217 -29.09 -49.51 7.04
N ASP A 218 -28.04 -49.78 6.26
CA ASP A 218 -26.67 -49.80 6.76
C ASP A 218 -26.22 -48.42 7.26
N LEU A 219 -26.58 -47.34 6.55
CA LEU A 219 -26.35 -45.96 7.00
C LEU A 219 -27.10 -45.66 8.30
N LEU A 220 -28.37 -46.07 8.39
CA LEU A 220 -29.18 -45.90 9.60
C LEU A 220 -28.60 -46.67 10.79
N GLN A 221 -28.11 -47.90 10.58
CA GLN A 221 -27.44 -48.70 11.61
C GLN A 221 -26.13 -48.05 12.10
N LYS A 222 -25.34 -47.45 11.20
CA LYS A 222 -24.15 -46.68 11.59
C LYS A 222 -24.54 -45.45 12.41
N ALA A 223 -25.52 -44.69 11.93
CA ALA A 223 -26.02 -43.50 12.59
C ALA A 223 -26.67 -43.79 13.94
N LEU A 224 -27.24 -44.97 14.16
CA LEU A 224 -27.85 -45.38 15.42
C LEU A 224 -26.88 -45.33 16.61
N ARG A 225 -25.60 -45.61 16.35
CA ARG A 225 -24.54 -45.51 17.35
C ARG A 225 -24.24 -44.06 17.75
N GLU A 226 -24.60 -43.10 16.89
CA GLU A 226 -24.26 -41.68 17.04
C GLU A 226 -25.46 -40.78 17.37
N LEU A 227 -26.66 -41.13 16.89
CA LEU A 227 -27.85 -40.26 16.85
C LEU A 227 -29.09 -40.84 17.55
N ASN A 228 -29.00 -42.04 18.14
CA ASN A 228 -30.11 -42.71 18.85
C ASN A 228 -31.41 -42.84 18.00
N ALA A 229 -31.25 -43.06 16.70
CA ALA A 229 -32.36 -43.18 15.75
C ALA A 229 -33.10 -44.53 15.88
N ALA A 230 -34.37 -44.61 15.51
CA ALA A 230 -35.06 -45.89 15.40
C ALA A 230 -34.72 -46.60 14.08
N LEU A 231 -34.58 -47.93 14.07
CA LEU A 231 -34.42 -48.73 12.83
C LEU A 231 -35.75 -48.84 12.06
N ASN A 232 -36.42 -47.74 11.74
CA ASN A 232 -37.69 -47.75 11.03
C ASN A 232 -37.75 -46.62 9.98
N TYR A 233 -38.87 -46.52 9.26
CA TYR A 233 -39.03 -45.53 8.20
C TYR A 233 -38.92 -44.08 8.72
N LEU A 234 -39.49 -43.80 9.90
CA LEU A 234 -39.34 -42.49 10.56
C LEU A 234 -37.88 -42.19 10.93
N GLY A 235 -37.11 -43.21 11.31
CA GLY A 235 -35.67 -43.11 11.52
C GLY A 235 -34.90 -42.72 10.26
N LEU A 236 -35.26 -43.27 9.09
CA LEU A 236 -34.67 -42.88 7.81
C LEU A 236 -34.95 -41.40 7.48
N ILE A 237 -36.18 -40.93 7.69
CA ILE A 237 -36.55 -39.53 7.50
C ILE A 237 -35.73 -38.63 8.43
N SER A 238 -35.71 -38.95 9.73
CA SER A 238 -34.95 -38.19 10.73
C SER A 238 -33.47 -38.11 10.39
N LEU A 239 -32.87 -39.21 9.94
CA LEU A 239 -31.48 -39.23 9.51
C LEU A 239 -31.26 -38.38 8.26
N ARG A 240 -32.13 -38.46 7.25
CA ARG A 240 -32.07 -37.62 6.04
C ARG A 240 -32.13 -36.13 6.39
N ASP A 241 -33.04 -35.75 7.28
CA ASP A 241 -33.22 -34.36 7.69
C ASP A 241 -32.00 -33.86 8.50
N SER A 242 -31.42 -34.72 9.36
CA SER A 242 -30.15 -34.45 10.05
C SER A 242 -28.98 -34.29 9.07
N LEU A 243 -28.87 -35.14 8.04
CA LEU A 243 -27.87 -34.98 6.98
C LEU A 243 -28.05 -33.66 6.23
N SER A 244 -29.29 -33.26 5.92
CA SER A 244 -29.57 -31.96 5.29
C SER A 244 -29.04 -30.80 6.15
N GLN A 245 -29.29 -30.82 7.46
CA GLN A 245 -28.76 -29.82 8.38
C GLN A 245 -27.23 -29.81 8.42
N ARG A 246 -26.59 -30.99 8.42
CA ARG A 246 -25.12 -31.12 8.39
C ARG A 246 -24.53 -30.61 7.08
N ILE A 247 -25.17 -30.87 5.94
CA ILE A 247 -24.75 -30.34 4.63
C ILE A 247 -24.83 -28.82 4.63
N ASN A 248 -25.94 -28.24 5.09
CA ASN A 248 -26.12 -26.79 5.19
C ASN A 248 -25.04 -26.16 6.08
N LYS A 249 -24.73 -26.77 7.22
CA LYS A 249 -23.65 -26.32 8.09
C LYS A 249 -22.28 -26.35 7.39
N VAL A 250 -21.95 -27.42 6.66
CA VAL A 250 -20.69 -27.49 5.90
C VAL A 250 -20.64 -26.43 4.80
N LEU A 251 -21.77 -26.12 4.15
CA LEU A 251 -21.85 -25.03 3.17
C LEU A 251 -21.58 -23.66 3.80
N GLU A 252 -22.14 -23.41 4.99
CA GLU A 252 -21.86 -22.20 5.77
C GLU A 252 -20.37 -22.12 6.16
N ASP A 253 -19.78 -23.22 6.63
CA ASP A 253 -18.36 -23.30 6.95
C ASP A 253 -17.48 -23.00 5.72
N ILE A 254 -17.78 -23.59 4.55
CA ILE A 254 -17.07 -23.30 3.29
C ILE A 254 -17.18 -21.81 2.93
N ALA A 255 -18.37 -21.23 3.01
CA ALA A 255 -18.59 -19.82 2.69
C ALA A 255 -17.80 -18.90 3.63
N LYS A 256 -17.77 -19.23 4.93
CA LYS A 256 -17.00 -18.53 5.94
C LYS A 256 -15.50 -18.61 5.66
N THR A 257 -14.97 -19.80 5.41
CA THR A 257 -13.54 -20.00 5.11
C THR A 257 -13.11 -19.27 3.82
N ARG A 258 -13.99 -19.20 2.81
CA ARG A 258 -13.74 -18.37 1.62
C ARG A 258 -13.70 -16.87 1.91
N LEU A 259 -14.55 -16.39 2.83
CA LEU A 259 -14.50 -15.01 3.28
C LEU A 259 -13.18 -14.72 4.02
N GLU A 260 -12.75 -15.64 4.88
CA GLU A 260 -11.45 -15.57 5.57
C GLU A 260 -10.29 -15.52 4.55
N GLN A 261 -10.33 -16.35 3.50
CA GLN A 261 -9.36 -16.31 2.41
C GLN A 261 -9.30 -14.92 1.74
N ALA A 262 -10.45 -14.34 1.42
CA ALA A 262 -10.53 -13.02 0.80
C ALA A 262 -9.94 -11.94 1.72
N GLN A 263 -10.24 -12.00 3.02
CA GLN A 263 -9.68 -11.07 4.00
C GLN A 263 -8.16 -11.19 4.15
N ILE A 264 -7.61 -12.41 4.14
CA ILE A 264 -6.15 -12.63 4.17
C ILE A 264 -5.51 -12.03 2.92
N ASN A 265 -6.10 -12.26 1.74
CA ASN A 265 -5.61 -11.69 0.48
C ASN A 265 -5.64 -10.15 0.48
N ASP A 266 -6.71 -9.53 1.03
CA ASP A 266 -6.78 -8.08 1.17
C ASP A 266 -5.71 -7.55 2.15
N ARG A 267 -5.37 -8.30 3.21
CA ARG A 267 -4.26 -7.94 4.13
C ARG A 267 -2.90 -8.03 3.46
N ILE A 268 -2.66 -9.06 2.65
CA ILE A 268 -1.42 -9.19 1.85
C ILE A 268 -1.28 -7.97 0.93
N ARG A 269 -2.33 -7.64 0.18
CA ARG A 269 -2.35 -6.49 -0.73
C ARG A 269 -2.13 -5.15 -0.01
N LEU A 270 -2.65 -5.00 1.22
CA LEU A 270 -2.36 -3.83 2.04
C LEU A 270 -0.86 -3.72 2.34
N ILE A 271 -0.21 -4.82 2.73
CA ILE A 271 1.22 -4.82 3.05
C ILE A 271 2.04 -4.47 1.80
N GLU A 272 1.76 -5.10 0.67
CA GLU A 272 2.41 -4.83 -0.61
C GLU A 272 2.22 -3.37 -1.05
N ALA A 273 1.02 -2.80 -0.84
CA ALA A 273 0.75 -1.40 -1.16
C ALA A 273 1.57 -0.45 -0.26
N ILE A 274 1.74 -0.76 1.03
CA ILE A 274 2.58 0.03 1.94
C ILE A 274 4.06 -0.07 1.54
N GLN A 275 4.55 -1.27 1.20
CA GLN A 275 5.93 -1.46 0.73
C GLN A 275 6.19 -0.72 -0.59
N GLY A 276 5.27 -0.84 -1.55
CA GLY A 276 5.35 -0.12 -2.81
C GLY A 276 5.26 1.40 -2.64
N PHE A 277 4.48 1.89 -1.67
CA PHE A 277 4.49 3.31 -1.33
C PHE A 277 5.88 3.76 -0.84
N ASP A 278 6.54 2.96 -0.02
CA ASP A 278 7.87 3.27 0.53
C ASP A 278 8.97 3.25 -0.55
N ASP A 279 8.86 2.39 -1.56
CA ASP A 279 9.74 2.40 -2.74
C ASP A 279 9.65 3.75 -3.48
N GLU A 280 8.43 4.17 -3.82
CA GLU A 280 8.16 5.41 -4.55
C GLU A 280 8.53 6.65 -3.72
N ARG A 281 8.27 6.60 -2.41
CA ARG A 281 8.70 7.63 -1.46
C ARG A 281 10.21 7.82 -1.51
N THR A 282 10.97 6.73 -1.53
CA THR A 282 12.43 6.79 -1.57
C THR A 282 12.92 7.48 -2.84
N SER A 283 12.33 7.16 -4.00
CA SER A 283 12.63 7.86 -5.25
C SER A 283 12.30 9.36 -5.18
N PHE A 284 11.14 9.73 -4.62
CA PHE A 284 10.78 11.14 -4.42
C PHE A 284 11.78 11.87 -3.51
N VAL A 285 12.15 11.25 -2.38
CA VAL A 285 13.08 11.82 -1.40
C VAL A 285 14.45 12.03 -2.00
N ASN A 286 14.95 11.09 -2.80
CA ASN A 286 16.26 11.21 -3.45
C ASN A 286 16.31 12.48 -4.31
N GLU A 287 15.39 12.63 -5.26
CA GLU A 287 15.36 13.80 -6.15
C GLU A 287 15.13 15.12 -5.40
N PHE A 288 14.21 15.12 -4.43
CA PHE A 288 13.95 16.31 -3.62
C PHE A 288 15.18 16.71 -2.78
N SER A 289 15.89 15.73 -2.23
CA SER A 289 17.11 15.97 -1.44
C SER A 289 18.27 16.48 -2.28
N THR A 290 18.38 16.07 -3.56
CA THR A 290 19.38 16.58 -4.51
C THR A 290 19.19 18.08 -4.74
N ILE A 291 17.94 18.54 -4.89
CA ILE A 291 17.63 19.97 -5.03
C ILE A 291 18.01 20.74 -3.77
N VAL A 292 17.62 20.25 -2.59
CA VAL A 292 17.96 20.89 -1.31
C VAL A 292 19.48 20.94 -1.10
N THR A 293 20.19 19.88 -1.46
CA THR A 293 21.66 19.80 -1.36
C THR A 293 22.32 20.82 -2.29
N SER A 294 21.86 20.93 -3.55
CA SER A 294 22.36 21.92 -4.51
C SER A 294 22.16 23.36 -4.01
N LEU A 295 21.01 23.67 -3.40
CA LEU A 295 20.76 24.96 -2.77
C LEU A 295 21.70 25.23 -1.59
N ASN A 296 21.97 24.23 -0.76
CA ASN A 296 22.91 24.37 0.35
C ASN A 296 24.36 24.54 -0.13
N SER A 297 24.77 23.87 -1.22
CA SER A 297 26.08 24.07 -1.84
C SER A 297 26.28 25.51 -2.31
N PHE A 298 25.28 26.11 -2.98
CA PHE A 298 25.32 27.53 -3.32
C PHE A 298 25.51 28.43 -2.08
N LEU A 299 24.77 28.16 -1.01
CA LEU A 299 24.86 28.95 0.24
C LEU A 299 26.21 28.79 0.94
N ALA A 300 26.81 27.60 0.89
CA ALA A 300 28.14 27.35 1.43
C ALA A 300 29.21 28.11 0.66
N GLU A 301 29.14 28.11 -0.69
CA GLU A 301 30.05 28.90 -1.51
C GLU A 301 29.86 30.41 -1.29
N ALA A 302 28.62 30.89 -1.26
CA ALA A 302 28.32 32.30 -0.98
C ALA A 302 28.85 32.78 0.38
N ALA A 303 28.92 31.89 1.39
CA ALA A 303 29.52 32.21 2.69
C ALA A 303 31.05 32.33 2.63
N ASN A 304 31.72 31.55 1.78
CA ASN A 304 33.17 31.56 1.60
C ASN A 304 33.65 32.74 0.71
N ILE A 305 32.77 33.26 -0.14
CA ILE A 305 33.02 34.38 -1.06
C ILE A 305 33.15 35.73 -0.31
N ALA A 306 32.54 35.86 0.87
CA ALA A 306 32.35 37.13 1.56
C ALA A 306 33.63 37.86 2.05
N SER A 307 34.82 37.24 1.99
CA SER A 307 36.09 37.91 2.33
C SER A 307 36.94 38.31 1.12
N ASP A 308 36.82 37.60 -0.01
CA ASP A 308 37.78 37.67 -1.11
C ASP A 308 37.17 38.18 -2.43
N ASP A 309 35.83 38.09 -2.60
CA ASP A 309 35.10 38.56 -3.79
C ASP A 309 34.51 39.96 -3.56
N VAL A 310 35.38 40.92 -3.33
CA VAL A 310 35.00 42.32 -3.05
C VAL A 310 34.16 42.92 -4.19
N LEU A 311 34.34 42.43 -5.42
CA LEU A 311 33.63 42.90 -6.61
C LEU A 311 32.32 42.14 -6.88
N GLY A 312 32.04 41.01 -6.23
CA GLY A 312 30.83 40.22 -6.44
C GLY A 312 30.81 39.39 -7.73
N GLU A 313 31.97 39.20 -8.38
CA GLU A 313 32.08 38.49 -9.65
C GLU A 313 31.79 36.99 -9.48
N GLN A 314 32.35 36.38 -8.42
CA GLN A 314 32.11 34.97 -8.12
C GLN A 314 30.65 34.74 -7.73
N PHE A 315 30.08 35.66 -6.94
CA PHE A 315 28.65 35.61 -6.62
C PHE A 315 27.78 35.62 -7.88
N VAL A 316 28.05 36.54 -8.83
CA VAL A 316 27.28 36.63 -10.08
C VAL A 316 27.38 35.34 -10.90
N GLN A 317 28.56 34.74 -11.01
CA GLN A 317 28.75 33.48 -11.72
C GLN A 317 27.94 32.33 -11.08
N ASN A 318 28.08 32.16 -9.77
CA ASN A 318 27.39 31.11 -9.01
C ASN A 318 25.87 31.31 -9.01
N ALA A 319 25.40 32.55 -8.89
CA ALA A 319 23.98 32.88 -8.95
C ALA A 319 23.40 32.58 -10.34
N ASN A 320 24.11 32.90 -11.41
CA ASN A 320 23.67 32.56 -12.78
C ASN A 320 23.61 31.05 -13.03
N ALA A 321 24.55 30.29 -12.48
CA ALA A 321 24.50 28.82 -12.51
C ALA A 321 23.25 28.31 -11.77
N LEU A 322 22.94 28.84 -10.59
CA LEU A 322 21.76 28.44 -9.82
C LEU A 322 20.45 28.86 -10.50
N ILE A 323 20.39 30.06 -11.09
CA ILE A 323 19.26 30.54 -11.91
C ILE A 323 18.97 29.56 -13.05
N THR A 324 20.02 29.06 -13.71
CA THR A 324 19.91 28.06 -14.79
C THR A 324 19.41 26.73 -14.25
N TYR A 325 19.96 26.27 -13.12
CA TYR A 325 19.58 25.04 -12.45
C TYR A 325 18.10 25.02 -12.03
N LEU A 326 17.55 26.13 -11.52
CA LEU A 326 16.17 26.23 -11.04
C LEU A 326 15.13 26.39 -12.16
N LYS A 327 15.57 26.72 -13.39
CA LYS A 327 14.68 26.99 -14.52
C LYS A 327 13.69 25.86 -14.87
N PRO A 328 14.00 24.55 -14.71
CA PRO A 328 13.04 23.47 -14.97
C PRO A 328 11.95 23.35 -13.89
N ILE A 329 12.22 23.79 -12.66
CA ILE A 329 11.38 23.55 -11.48
C ILE A 329 10.20 24.54 -11.40
N ARG A 330 10.40 25.75 -11.92
CA ARG A 330 9.49 26.89 -11.81
C ARG A 330 8.31 26.85 -12.78
#